data_AF-A0A2D6N7X4-F1
#
_entry.id   AF-A0A2D6N7X4-F1
#
_cell.length_a   1.000
_cell.length_b   1.000
_cell.length_c   1.000
_cell.angle_alpha   90.00
_cell.angle_beta   90.00
_cell.angle_gamma   90.00
#
_symmetry.space_group_name_H-M   'P 1'
#
loop_
_entity.id
_entity.type
_entity.pdbx_description
1 polymer ?
#
loop_
_entity_poly.entity_id
_entity_poly.type
_entity_poly.pdbx_seq_one_letter_code
_entity_poly.pdbx_strand_id
1 'polypeptide(L)'
;MAEAFHVKVAPHGANYPELSAHLVAAIPNGLTVSTCPACEPYQIWSQLYQQPLDVRDGWITLSDRPGLGLTLDTDFINHHQH
;
A
#
# COMPACT_ATOMS: atom_id res chain seq x y z
N MET A 1 -6.76 -20.48 -1.24
CA MET A 1 -6.86 -21.41 -0.08
C MET A 1 -7.80 -20.89 0.99
N ALA A 2 -7.59 -19.70 1.57
CA ALA A 2 -8.48 -19.15 2.61
C ALA A 2 -9.95 -18.98 2.15
N GLU A 3 -10.16 -18.63 0.87
CA GLU A 3 -11.49 -18.51 0.26
C GLU A 3 -12.32 -19.80 0.40
N ALA A 4 -11.72 -20.98 0.21
CA ALA A 4 -12.41 -22.27 0.28
C ALA A 4 -12.94 -22.59 1.69
N PHE A 5 -12.43 -21.91 2.71
CA PHE A 5 -12.88 -22.02 4.09
C PHE A 5 -13.72 -20.82 4.53
N HIS A 6 -14.15 -19.97 3.59
CA HIS A 6 -14.89 -18.73 3.85
C HIS A 6 -14.17 -17.76 4.80
N VAL A 7 -12.84 -17.84 4.85
CA VAL A 7 -12.00 -16.98 5.69
C VAL A 7 -11.59 -15.75 4.89
N LYS A 8 -11.80 -14.56 5.45
CA LYS A 8 -11.36 -13.30 4.85
C LYS A 8 -9.89 -13.03 5.15
N VAL A 9 -9.22 -12.31 4.24
CA VAL A 9 -7.80 -11.97 4.35
C VAL A 9 -7.64 -10.47 4.61
N ALA A 10 -6.95 -10.14 5.69
CA ALA A 10 -6.52 -8.78 6.02
C ALA A 10 -4.99 -8.79 6.17
N PRO A 11 -4.24 -8.35 5.15
CA PRO A 11 -2.78 -8.32 5.22
C PRO A 11 -2.28 -7.40 6.34
N HIS A 12 -1.29 -7.90 7.08
CA HIS A 12 -0.55 -7.11 8.05
C HIS A 12 0.55 -6.30 7.35
N GLY A 13 0.75 -5.07 7.81
CA GLY A 13 1.90 -4.24 7.43
C GLY A 13 1.43 -2.91 6.86
N ALA A 14 1.41 -1.89 7.72
CA ALA A 14 1.02 -0.54 7.35
C ALA A 14 2.16 0.26 6.67
N ASN A 15 3.36 -0.32 6.61
CA ASN A 15 4.56 0.28 6.00
C ASN A 15 4.49 0.30 4.46
N TYR A 16 3.86 -0.71 3.85
CA TYR A 16 3.76 -0.85 2.40
C TYR A 16 2.32 -1.19 1.97
N PRO A 17 1.36 -0.29 2.26
CA PRO A 17 -0.05 -0.54 2.01
C PRO A 17 -0.36 -0.77 0.53
N GLU A 18 0.43 -0.20 -0.38
CA GLU A 18 0.32 -0.37 -1.83
C GLU A 18 0.40 -1.83 -2.29
N LEU A 19 1.32 -2.62 -1.73
CA LEU A 19 1.50 -4.03 -2.09
C LEU A 19 0.28 -4.84 -1.61
N SER A 20 -0.15 -4.56 -0.39
CA SER A 20 -1.30 -5.20 0.23
C SER A 20 -2.60 -4.82 -0.47
N ALA A 21 -2.72 -3.58 -0.96
CA ALA A 21 -3.89 -3.10 -1.68
C ALA A 21 -4.06 -3.79 -3.04
N HIS A 22 -2.98 -3.96 -3.81
CA HIS A 22 -3.01 -4.76 -5.04
C HIS A 22 -3.45 -6.21 -4.77
N LEU A 23 -2.92 -6.83 -3.71
CA LEU A 23 -3.32 -8.19 -3.32
C LEU A 23 -4.81 -8.26 -2.95
N VAL A 24 -5.28 -7.36 -2.08
CA VAL A 24 -6.66 -7.34 -1.59
C VAL A 24 -7.65 -7.05 -2.71
N ALA A 25 -7.31 -6.15 -3.65
CA ALA A 25 -8.14 -5.85 -4.81
C ALA A 25 -8.22 -7.03 -5.80
N ALA A 26 -7.20 -7.88 -5.86
CA ALA A 26 -7.13 -9.01 -6.78
C ALA A 26 -7.84 -10.29 -6.27
N ILE A 27 -8.19 -10.37 -4.97
CA ILE A 27 -8.81 -11.56 -4.38
C ILE A 27 -10.27 -11.31 -3.97
N PRO A 28 -11.17 -12.30 -4.15
CA PRO A 28 -12.58 -12.14 -3.83
C PRO A 28 -12.87 -12.10 -2.32
N ASN A 29 -11.94 -12.56 -1.48
CA ASN A 29 -12.09 -12.66 -0.03
C ASN A 29 -11.20 -11.66 0.75
N GLY A 30 -10.79 -10.56 0.12
CA GLY A 30 -10.09 -9.47 0.79
C GLY A 30 -11.01 -8.72 1.77
N LEU A 31 -10.49 -8.36 2.95
CA LEU A 31 -11.25 -7.64 3.98
C LEU A 31 -10.87 -6.16 4.07
N THR A 32 -9.62 -5.89 4.43
CA THR A 32 -9.10 -4.53 4.68
C THR A 32 -7.60 -4.51 4.44
N VAL A 33 -7.06 -3.32 4.18
CA VAL A 33 -5.62 -3.06 4.07
C VAL A 33 -5.21 -2.20 5.25
N SER A 34 -4.13 -2.58 5.93
CA SER A 34 -3.55 -1.75 6.99
C SER A 34 -2.81 -0.58 6.35
N THR A 35 -3.10 0.66 6.75
CA THR A 35 -2.41 1.87 6.27
C THR A 35 -2.02 2.75 7.44
N CYS A 36 -0.83 3.34 7.41
CA CYS A 36 -0.50 4.43 8.34
C CYS A 36 -1.31 5.68 7.96
N PRO A 37 -1.84 6.43 8.93
CA PRO A 37 -2.57 7.65 8.62
C PRO A 37 -1.62 8.69 8.01
N ALA A 38 -2.12 9.48 7.06
CA ALA A 38 -1.34 10.52 6.39
C ALA A 38 -0.76 11.59 7.35
N CYS A 39 -1.29 11.66 8.58
CA CYS A 39 -0.83 12.56 9.63
C CYS A 39 0.41 12.07 10.39
N GLU A 40 0.94 10.86 10.12
CA GLU A 40 2.21 10.39 10.67
C GLU A 40 3.38 10.84 9.77
N PRO A 41 4.00 12.01 10.03
CA PRO A 41 4.84 12.71 9.05
C PRO A 41 6.26 12.14 8.92
N TYR A 42 6.58 11.09 9.69
CA TYR A 42 7.96 10.62 9.91
C TYR A 42 8.20 9.20 9.44
N GLN A 43 7.24 8.55 8.78
CA GLN A 43 7.47 7.22 8.27
C GLN A 43 8.24 7.31 6.95
N ILE A 44 9.49 6.82 6.96
CA ILE A 44 10.39 6.75 5.80
C ILE A 44 9.70 6.18 4.55
N TRP A 45 8.76 5.24 4.75
CA TRP A 45 7.99 4.58 3.70
C TRP A 45 7.07 5.53 2.92
N SER A 46 6.55 6.58 3.57
CA SER A 46 5.69 7.59 2.93
C SER A 46 6.44 8.49 1.94
N GLN A 47 7.77 8.56 2.06
CA GLN A 47 8.65 9.38 1.23
C GLN A 47 9.36 8.56 0.14
N LEU A 48 9.16 7.24 0.11
CA LEU A 48 9.78 6.37 -0.90
C LEU A 48 9.21 6.55 -2.31
N TYR A 49 8.04 7.18 -2.44
CA TYR A 49 7.33 7.30 -3.71
C TYR A 49 7.09 8.77 -4.06
N GLN A 50 7.26 9.12 -5.33
CA GLN A 50 6.93 10.47 -5.84
C GLN A 50 5.46 10.83 -5.65
N GLN A 51 4.59 9.83 -5.69
CA GLN A 51 3.16 9.96 -5.45
C GLN A 51 2.78 8.95 -4.35
N PRO A 52 2.35 9.43 -3.17
CA PRO A 52 1.87 8.53 -2.13
C PRO A 52 0.56 7.87 -2.54
N LEU A 53 0.24 6.76 -1.87
CA LEU A 53 -1.05 6.09 -2.00
C LEU A 53 -2.20 7.05 -1.64
N ASP A 54 -3.21 7.17 -2.50
CA ASP A 54 -4.36 8.04 -2.23
C ASP A 54 -5.33 7.36 -1.28
N VAL A 55 -5.33 7.81 -0.02
CA VAL A 55 -6.21 7.33 1.05
C VAL A 55 -7.16 8.46 1.44
N ARG A 56 -8.46 8.30 1.14
CA ARG A 56 -9.51 9.29 1.47
C ARG A 56 -10.71 8.60 2.08
N ASP A 57 -11.21 9.14 3.19
CA ASP A 57 -12.40 8.63 3.88
C ASP A 57 -12.36 7.11 4.18
N GLY A 58 -11.16 6.59 4.47
CA GLY A 58 -10.94 5.17 4.74
C GLY A 58 -10.84 4.27 3.51
N TRP A 59 -10.84 4.85 2.30
CA TRP A 59 -10.72 4.12 1.04
C TRP A 59 -9.36 4.37 0.37
N ILE A 60 -8.81 3.31 -0.22
CA ILE A 60 -7.58 3.34 -1.01
C ILE A 60 -7.97 3.34 -2.49
N THR A 61 -7.43 4.26 -3.27
CA THR A 61 -7.58 4.27 -4.73
C THR A 61 -6.31 3.76 -5.40
N LEU A 62 -6.42 2.67 -6.16
CA LEU A 62 -5.31 2.13 -6.94
C LEU A 62 -5.21 2.83 -8.30
N SER A 63 -3.99 2.98 -8.79
CA SER A 63 -3.70 3.55 -10.11
C SER A 63 -3.82 2.47 -11.19
N ASP A 64 -4.38 2.82 -12.36
CA ASP A 64 -4.48 1.93 -13.54
C ASP A 64 -3.15 1.77 -14.31
N ARG A 65 -2.08 2.46 -13.89
CA ARG A 65 -0.75 2.31 -14.48
C ARG A 65 -0.22 0.88 -14.29
N PRO A 66 0.54 0.34 -15.26
CA PRO A 66 1.11 -1.00 -15.17
C PRO A 66 2.05 -1.19 -13.97
N GLY A 67 2.19 -2.44 -13.53
CA GLY A 67 3.00 -2.80 -12.36
C GLY A 67 2.28 -2.42 -11.06
N LEU A 68 3.02 -1.87 -10.09
CA LEU A 68 2.44 -1.38 -8.84
C LEU A 68 1.76 -0.02 -8.98
N GLY A 69 1.87 0.63 -10.15
CA GLY A 69 1.31 1.95 -10.38
C GLY A 69 1.94 3.05 -9.52
N LEU A 70 3.16 2.84 -9.05
CA LEU A 70 3.94 3.76 -8.21
C LEU A 70 5.29 4.08 -8.86
N THR A 71 5.84 5.23 -8.50
CA THR A 71 7.15 5.69 -8.97
C THR A 71 8.03 5.97 -7.75
N LEU A 72 9.16 5.29 -7.66
CA LEU A 72 10.12 5.46 -6.57
C LEU A 72 10.76 6.86 -6.64
N ASP A 73 10.96 7.48 -5.47
CA ASP A 73 11.79 8.67 -5.32
C ASP A 73 13.27 8.24 -5.22
N THR A 74 13.93 8.20 -6.37
CA THR A 74 15.34 7.79 -6.45
C THR A 74 16.27 8.75 -5.70
N ASP A 75 15.92 10.04 -5.61
CA ASP A 75 16.75 11.03 -4.91
C ASP A 75 16.70 10.79 -3.39
N PHE A 76 15.49 10.54 -2.87
CA PHE A 76 15.29 10.15 -1.48
C PHE A 76 16.02 8.86 -1.14
N ILE A 77 15.85 7.82 -1.97
CA ILE A 77 16.54 6.53 -1.77
C ILE A 77 18.06 6.73 -1.78
N ASN A 78 18.58 7.49 -2.74
CA ASN A 78 20.01 7.71 -2.86
C ASN A 78 20.62 8.46 -1.67
N HIS A 79 19.84 9.34 -1.04
CA HIS A 79 20.26 10.09 0.15
C HIS A 79 20.28 9.22 1.42
N HIS A 80 19.47 8.16 1.48
CA HIS A 80 19.26 7.31 2.66
C HIS A 80 19.77 5.87 2.52
N GLN A 81 20.52 5.56 1.45
CA GLN A 81 21.11 4.22 1.21
C GLN A 81 22.41 3.94 2.00
N HIS A 82 22.87 4.88 2.84
CA HIS A 82 24.08 4.80 3.65
C HIS A 82 23.77 4.89 5.14
#